data_AF-A0A645CK88-F1
#
_entry.id   AF-A0A645CK88-F1
#
_cell.length_a   1.000
_cell.length_b   1.000
_cell.length_c   1.000
_cell.angle_alpha   90.00
_cell.angle_beta   90.00
_cell.angle_gamma   90.00
#
_symmetry.space_group_name_H-M   'P 1'
#
loop_
_entity.id
_entity.type
_entity.pdbx_description
1 polymer ?
#
loop_
_entity_poly.entity_id
_entity_poly.type
_entity_poly.pdbx_seq_one_letter_code
_entity_poly.pdbx_strand_id
1 'polypeptide(L)'
;MLPRLTVAQQVEQYGTDLFSRDPGACCALRKVEPLGRELAGYEAWVTGLRREDNALRRHAQLVEWDNTHHMVKLNPLAGWTFDDVIAYAGRHGVPINPLLTDGYPSIGCEPCTRRVEPGEDPRAGRWAGLAKTECGIHL
;
A
#
# COMPACT_ATOMS: atom_id res chain seq x y z
N MET A 1 -11.67 -7.64 -7.00
CA MET A 1 -11.26 -6.32 -7.51
C MET A 1 -10.20 -6.37 -8.62
N LEU A 2 -10.56 -6.00 -9.86
CA LEU A 2 -9.62 -5.79 -10.98
C LEU A 2 -9.78 -4.37 -11.55
N PRO A 3 -8.72 -3.72 -12.05
CA PRO A 3 -8.86 -2.46 -12.76
C PRO A 3 -9.65 -2.63 -14.06
N ARG A 4 -10.35 -1.57 -14.50
CA ARG A 4 -11.21 -1.63 -15.70
C ARG A 4 -10.43 -1.90 -16.98
N LEU A 5 -9.20 -1.38 -17.04
CA LEU A 5 -8.29 -1.55 -18.16
C LEU A 5 -7.29 -2.66 -17.84
N THR A 6 -7.08 -3.55 -18.81
CA THR A 6 -5.88 -4.38 -18.86
C THR A 6 -4.64 -3.49 -19.03
N VAL A 7 -3.45 -4.03 -18.77
CA VAL A 7 -2.21 -3.29 -19.00
C VAL A 7 -2.07 -2.90 -20.48
N ALA A 8 -2.45 -3.78 -21.41
CA ALA A 8 -2.41 -3.49 -22.85
C ALA A 8 -3.33 -2.31 -23.21
N GLN A 9 -4.56 -2.30 -22.71
CA GLN A 9 -5.50 -1.19 -22.94
C GLN A 9 -5.03 0.11 -22.28
N GLN A 10 -4.42 0.03 -21.09
CA GLN A 10 -3.80 1.19 -20.46
C GLN A 10 -2.66 1.75 -21.32
N VAL A 11 -1.82 0.89 -21.90
CA VAL A 11 -0.73 1.32 -22.79
C VAL A 11 -1.29 1.98 -24.05
N GLU A 12 -2.35 1.43 -24.64
CA GLU A 12 -3.01 2.04 -25.81
C GLU A 12 -3.56 3.43 -25.51
N GLN A 13 -4.14 3.63 -24.33
CA GLN A 13 -4.78 4.90 -23.97
C GLN A 13 -3.82 5.94 -23.36
N TYR A 14 -2.83 5.50 -22.58
CA TYR A 14 -1.98 6.39 -21.77
C TYR A 14 -0.49 6.31 -22.15
N GLY A 15 -0.10 5.42 -23.06
CA GLY A 15 1.29 5.14 -23.43
C GLY A 15 1.99 4.17 -22.47
N THR A 16 3.19 3.72 -22.85
CA THR A 16 4.01 2.82 -22.01
C THR A 16 4.47 3.51 -20.72
N ASP A 17 4.84 2.69 -19.73
CA ASP A 17 5.51 3.12 -18.50
C ASP A 17 4.82 4.25 -17.74
N LEU A 18 3.48 4.25 -17.72
CA LEU A 18 2.70 5.23 -16.96
C LEU A 18 3.12 5.25 -15.48
N PHE A 19 3.51 4.12 -14.91
CA PHE A 19 4.01 4.04 -13.53
C PHE A 19 5.25 4.92 -13.27
N SER A 20 6.06 5.18 -14.30
CA SER A 20 7.27 5.98 -14.22
C SER A 20 6.98 7.44 -14.55
N ARG A 21 6.25 7.69 -15.65
CA ARG A 21 5.93 9.04 -16.13
C ARG A 21 4.90 9.77 -15.27
N ASP A 22 3.89 9.04 -14.79
CA ASP A 22 2.85 9.55 -13.89
C ASP A 22 2.40 8.45 -12.91
N PRO A 23 3.18 8.22 -11.83
CA PRO A 23 2.83 7.23 -10.81
C PRO A 23 1.50 7.54 -10.09
N GLY A 24 1.04 8.81 -10.13
CA GLY A 24 -0.23 9.25 -9.58
C GLY A 24 -1.38 8.68 -10.39
N ALA A 25 -1.42 8.97 -11.69
CA ALA A 25 -2.42 8.44 -12.63
C ALA A 25 -2.40 6.90 -12.67
N CYS A 26 -1.21 6.28 -12.69
CA CYS A 26 -1.09 4.83 -12.64
C CYS A 26 -1.74 4.25 -11.37
N CYS A 27 -1.43 4.81 -10.19
CA CYS A 27 -2.04 4.33 -8.94
C CYS A 27 -3.55 4.62 -8.89
N ALA A 28 -4.01 5.76 -9.41
CA ALA A 28 -5.43 6.08 -9.47
C ALA A 28 -6.21 5.03 -10.26
N LEU A 29 -5.74 4.68 -11.46
CA LEU A 29 -6.36 3.68 -12.33
C LEU A 29 -6.25 2.26 -11.78
N ARG A 30 -5.10 1.91 -11.20
CA ARG A 30 -4.78 0.51 -10.87
C ARG A 30 -5.06 0.14 -9.42
N LYS A 31 -5.26 1.12 -8.53
CA LYS A 31 -5.41 0.90 -7.08
C LYS A 31 -6.60 1.65 -6.50
N VAL A 32 -6.67 2.96 -6.68
CA VAL A 32 -7.66 3.81 -5.98
C VAL A 32 -9.06 3.60 -6.54
N GLU A 33 -9.26 3.77 -7.85
CA GLU A 33 -10.56 3.54 -8.50
C GLU A 33 -11.12 2.13 -8.25
N PRO A 34 -10.36 1.05 -8.48
CA PRO A 34 -10.90 -0.29 -8.30
C PRO A 34 -11.23 -0.57 -6.84
N LEU A 35 -10.46 -0.01 -5.90
CA LEU A 35 -10.73 -0.13 -4.47
C LEU A 35 -12.01 0.60 -4.06
N GLY A 36 -12.15 1.86 -4.44
CA GLY A 36 -13.35 2.63 -4.12
C GLY A 36 -14.63 1.96 -4.65
N ARG A 37 -14.56 1.37 -5.86
CA ARG A 37 -15.69 0.62 -6.43
C ARG A 37 -16.03 -0.63 -5.62
N GLU A 38 -15.03 -1.40 -5.20
CA GLU A 38 -15.26 -2.61 -4.38
C GLU A 38 -15.82 -2.24 -3.01
N LEU A 39 -15.30 -1.17 -2.41
CA LEU A 39 -15.70 -0.70 -1.08
C LEU A 39 -17.13 -0.14 -1.03
N ALA A 40 -17.68 0.34 -2.14
CA ALA A 40 -19.01 0.96 -2.18
C ALA A 40 -20.17 0.10 -1.63
N GLY A 41 -19.99 -1.23 -1.53
CA GLY A 41 -20.96 -2.16 -0.96
C GLY A 41 -20.79 -2.47 0.54
N TYR A 42 -19.83 -1.83 1.22
CA TYR A 42 -19.46 -2.13 2.61
C TYR A 42 -19.64 -0.91 3.53
N GLU A 43 -19.89 -1.18 4.82
CA GLU A 43 -20.04 -0.14 5.86
C GLU A 43 -18.76 0.08 6.66
N ALA A 44 -17.83 -0.87 6.58
CA ALA A 44 -16.55 -0.81 7.26
C ALA A 44 -15.47 -1.57 6.50
N TRP A 45 -14.22 -1.15 6.68
CA TRP A 45 -13.05 -1.84 6.14
C TRP A 45 -11.91 -1.90 7.15
N VAL A 46 -11.17 -3.01 7.10
CA VAL A 46 -10.02 -3.27 7.98
C VAL A 46 -8.74 -3.06 7.19
N THR A 47 -7.80 -2.32 7.75
CA THR A 47 -6.48 -2.11 7.13
C THR A 47 -5.35 -2.58 8.03
N GLY A 48 -4.24 -2.98 7.42
CA GLY A 48 -2.99 -3.33 8.13
C GLY A 48 -2.09 -2.13 8.42
N LEU A 49 -2.64 -0.91 8.41
CA LEU A 49 -1.89 0.33 8.63
C LEU A 49 -1.32 0.37 10.05
N ARG A 50 -0.02 0.69 10.16
CA ARG A 50 0.68 0.90 11.43
C ARG A 50 1.20 2.33 11.51
N ARG A 51 1.23 2.92 12.71
CA ARG A 51 1.75 4.30 12.92
C ARG A 51 3.23 4.43 12.56
N GLU A 52 4.00 3.35 12.69
CA GLU A 52 5.41 3.30 12.31
C GLU A 52 5.66 3.27 10.79
N ASP A 53 4.63 3.00 9.97
CA ASP A 53 4.83 2.81 8.53
C ASP A 53 5.36 4.09 7.85
N ASN A 54 4.95 5.28 8.31
CA ASN A 54 5.52 6.58 7.93
C ASN A 54 4.90 7.74 8.72
N ALA A 55 5.47 8.94 8.54
CA ALA A 55 5.04 10.17 9.20
C ALA A 55 3.57 10.55 9.00
N LEU A 56 2.96 10.25 7.84
CA LEU A 56 1.55 10.58 7.58
C LEU A 56 0.59 9.71 8.40
N ARG A 57 1.05 8.57 8.89
CA ARG A 57 0.25 7.56 9.61
C ARG A 57 0.40 7.63 11.12
N ARG A 58 1.27 8.50 11.63
CA ARG A 58 1.63 8.61 13.06
C ARG A 58 0.43 8.82 14.00
N HIS A 59 -0.67 9.39 13.49
CA HIS A 59 -1.88 9.70 14.24
C HIS A 59 -3.05 8.76 13.96
N ALA A 60 -2.84 7.69 13.19
CA ALA A 60 -3.91 6.75 12.85
C ALA A 60 -4.58 6.21 14.12
N GLN A 61 -5.91 6.25 14.15
CA GLN A 61 -6.71 5.73 15.25
C GLN A 61 -7.03 4.24 15.02
N LEU A 62 -7.34 3.52 16.09
CA LEU A 62 -7.79 2.12 15.97
C LEU A 62 -9.12 2.02 15.21
N VAL A 63 -9.99 3.00 15.41
CA VAL A 63 -11.26 3.20 14.70
C VAL A 63 -11.29 4.66 14.26
N GLU A 64 -11.46 4.90 12.97
CA GLU A 64 -11.59 6.25 12.39
C GLU A 64 -12.68 6.27 11.33
N TRP A 65 -13.19 7.46 11.02
CA TRP A 65 -14.09 7.66 9.89
C TRP A 65 -13.27 7.92 8.63
N ASP A 66 -13.51 7.14 7.58
CA ASP A 66 -12.92 7.35 6.27
C ASP A 66 -13.81 8.31 5.47
N ASN A 67 -13.34 9.56 5.31
CA ASN A 67 -14.07 10.56 4.55
C ASN A 67 -14.06 10.30 3.03
N THR A 68 -13.06 9.57 2.52
CA THR A 68 -12.92 9.26 1.09
C THR A 68 -13.92 8.19 0.66
N HIS A 69 -14.11 7.18 1.50
CA HIS A 69 -15.00 6.05 1.22
C HIS A 69 -16.34 6.09 1.97
N HIS A 70 -16.54 7.10 2.83
CA HIS A 70 -17.73 7.29 3.66
C HIS A 70 -18.09 6.05 4.51
N MET A 71 -17.10 5.52 5.24
CA MET A 71 -17.27 4.29 6.03
C MET A 71 -16.38 4.24 7.26
N VAL A 72 -16.63 3.28 8.15
CA VAL A 72 -15.77 3.03 9.31
C VAL A 72 -14.47 2.34 8.88
N LYS A 73 -13.34 2.88 9.28
CA LYS A 73 -12.03 2.28 9.06
C LYS A 73 -11.44 1.75 10.35
N LEU A 74 -11.06 0.48 10.32
CA LEU A 74 -10.50 -0.25 11.46
C LEU A 74 -9.01 -0.51 11.22
N ASN A 75 -8.15 -0.06 12.11
CA ASN A 75 -6.71 -0.25 12.04
C ASN A 75 -6.22 -1.02 13.29
N PRO A 76 -6.52 -2.33 13.40
CA PRO A 76 -6.21 -3.10 14.61
C PRO A 76 -4.71 -3.16 14.93
N LEU A 77 -3.86 -2.98 13.91
CA LEU A 77 -2.41 -2.97 14.04
C LEU A 77 -1.82 -1.57 14.20
N ALA A 78 -2.62 -0.51 14.37
CA ALA A 78 -2.12 0.87 14.37
C ALA A 78 -1.00 1.11 15.40
N GLY A 79 -1.07 0.44 16.55
CA GLY A 79 -0.06 0.55 17.62
C GLY A 79 1.06 -0.48 17.56
N TRP A 80 1.05 -1.40 16.59
CA TRP A 80 2.04 -2.47 16.50
C TRP A 80 3.31 -1.99 15.82
N THR A 81 4.44 -2.52 16.28
CA THR A 81 5.73 -2.40 15.60
C THR A 81 5.90 -3.49 14.53
N PHE A 82 6.91 -3.37 13.69
CA PHE A 82 7.27 -4.42 12.74
C PHE A 82 7.62 -5.73 13.47
N ASP A 83 8.35 -5.62 14.58
CA ASP A 83 8.73 -6.76 15.42
C ASP A 83 7.49 -7.44 16.03
N ASP A 84 6.48 -6.69 16.44
CA ASP A 84 5.21 -7.26 16.92
C ASP A 84 4.52 -8.10 15.84
N VAL A 85 4.49 -7.59 14.61
CA VAL A 85 3.88 -8.29 13.45
C VAL A 85 4.65 -9.57 13.14
N ILE A 86 5.98 -9.52 13.07
CA ILE A 86 6.81 -10.69 12.81
C ILE A 86 6.70 -11.72 13.95
N ALA A 87 6.74 -11.27 15.20
CA ALA A 87 6.63 -12.14 16.36
C ALA A 87 5.25 -12.83 16.40
N TYR A 88 4.18 -12.12 16.09
CA TYR A 88 2.85 -12.71 15.97
C TYR A 88 2.79 -13.73 14.84
N ALA A 89 3.30 -13.39 13.65
CA ALA A 89 3.33 -14.30 12.52
C ALA A 89 4.08 -15.60 12.85
N GLY A 90 5.26 -15.49 13.49
CA GLY A 90 6.04 -16.63 13.95
C GLY A 90 5.32 -17.49 14.97
N ARG A 91 4.70 -16.88 16.00
CA ARG A 91 3.96 -17.61 17.04
C ARG A 91 2.75 -18.37 16.50
N HIS A 92 2.09 -17.84 15.48
CA HIS A 92 0.84 -18.38 14.94
C HIS A 92 1.02 -19.12 13.61
N GLY A 93 2.25 -19.29 13.13
CA GLY A 93 2.53 -19.96 11.86
C GLY A 93 1.93 -19.25 10.65
N VAL A 94 1.78 -17.92 10.70
CA VAL A 94 1.29 -17.13 9.57
C VAL A 94 2.38 -17.06 8.51
N PRO A 95 2.11 -17.46 7.25
CA PRO A 95 3.09 -17.34 6.18
C PRO A 95 3.49 -15.89 5.95
N ILE A 96 4.81 -15.64 5.89
CA ILE A 96 5.38 -14.33 5.55
C ILE A 96 5.83 -14.33 4.09
N ASN A 97 5.79 -13.17 3.44
CA ASN A 97 6.25 -13.05 2.05
C ASN A 97 7.77 -13.26 2.00
N PRO A 98 8.30 -14.22 1.19
CA PRO A 98 9.74 -14.48 1.08
C PRO A 98 10.57 -13.26 0.67
N LEU A 99 9.96 -12.29 -0.01
CA LEU A 99 10.64 -11.05 -0.39
C LEU A 99 11.08 -10.20 0.82
N LEU A 100 10.43 -10.36 1.97
CA LEU A 100 10.85 -9.67 3.21
C LEU A 100 12.27 -10.08 3.62
N THR A 101 12.59 -11.37 3.53
CA THR A 101 13.94 -11.90 3.79
C THR A 101 14.91 -11.68 2.63
N ASP A 102 14.41 -11.23 1.48
CA ASP A 102 15.17 -10.94 0.27
C ASP A 102 15.41 -9.43 0.11
N GLY A 103 15.36 -8.66 1.19
CA GLY A 103 15.66 -7.22 1.18
C GLY A 103 14.54 -6.31 0.69
N TYR A 104 13.29 -6.78 0.63
CA TYR A 104 12.10 -5.95 0.33
C TYR A 104 11.22 -5.73 1.58
N PRO A 105 11.60 -4.84 2.50
CA PRO A 105 10.82 -4.59 3.72
C PRO A 105 9.46 -3.90 3.48
N SER A 106 9.25 -3.33 2.29
CA SER A 106 7.98 -2.76 1.86
C SER A 106 7.66 -3.16 0.41
N ILE A 107 6.61 -3.95 0.23
CA ILE A 107 6.29 -4.61 -1.04
C ILE A 107 5.05 -3.97 -1.67
N GLY A 108 5.08 -3.70 -2.97
CA GLY A 108 3.90 -3.31 -3.74
C GLY A 108 3.98 -3.79 -5.18
N CYS A 109 3.69 -2.93 -6.16
CA CYS A 109 3.81 -3.31 -7.57
C CYS A 109 5.28 -3.54 -7.95
N GLU A 110 5.55 -4.58 -8.72
CA GLU A 110 6.88 -4.92 -9.24
C GLU A 110 7.64 -3.72 -9.84
N PRO A 111 7.09 -2.89 -10.74
CA PRO A 111 7.85 -1.78 -11.34
C PRO A 111 8.10 -0.60 -10.38
N CYS A 112 7.53 -0.64 -9.17
CA CYS A 112 7.66 0.43 -8.18
C CYS A 112 8.18 -0.08 -6.83
N THR A 113 8.80 -1.26 -6.80
CA THR A 113 9.40 -1.85 -5.60
C THR A 113 10.82 -2.32 -5.92
N ARG A 114 11.81 -1.82 -5.18
CA ARG A 114 13.18 -2.36 -5.20
C ARG A 114 13.60 -2.87 -3.81
N ARG A 115 14.70 -3.61 -3.77
CA ARG A 115 15.41 -3.93 -2.53
C ARG A 115 15.92 -2.65 -1.87
N VAL A 116 16.10 -2.70 -0.56
CA VAL A 116 16.79 -1.65 0.21
C VAL A 116 18.07 -2.20 0.83
N GLU A 117 19.07 -1.34 0.95
CA GLU A 117 20.33 -1.64 1.62
C GLU A 117 20.19 -1.57 3.14
N PRO A 118 21.06 -2.27 3.91
CA PRO A 118 21.09 -2.16 5.36
C PRO A 118 21.23 -0.70 5.83
N GLY A 119 20.31 -0.25 6.67
CA GLY A 119 20.27 1.11 7.21
C GLY A 119 19.50 2.13 6.37
N GLU A 120 19.05 1.78 5.15
CA GLU A 120 18.06 2.59 4.43
C GLU A 120 16.69 2.55 5.14
N ASP A 121 15.86 3.58 4.92
CA ASP A 121 14.46 3.58 5.32
C ASP A 121 13.74 2.34 4.73
N PRO A 122 12.97 1.57 5.53
CA PRO A 122 12.25 0.37 5.05
C PRO A 122 11.30 0.58 3.87
N ARG A 123 10.89 1.82 3.59
CA ARG A 123 10.05 2.19 2.45
C ARG A 123 10.82 2.90 1.34
N ALA A 124 12.13 3.11 1.46
CA ALA A 124 12.98 3.72 0.43
C ALA A 124 12.92 2.99 -0.93
N GLY A 125 12.56 1.70 -0.92
CA GLY A 125 12.37 0.91 -2.13
C GLY A 125 11.07 1.21 -2.90
N ARG A 126 10.14 1.99 -2.33
CA ARG A 126 8.85 2.35 -2.94
C ARG A 126 9.00 3.65 -3.72
N TRP A 127 8.64 3.63 -5.02
CA TRP A 127 8.74 4.81 -5.90
C TRP A 127 10.13 5.48 -5.87
N ALA A 128 11.19 4.68 -5.74
CA ALA A 128 12.55 5.19 -5.65
C ALA A 128 12.88 6.11 -6.84
N GLY A 129 13.37 7.32 -6.55
CA GLY A 129 13.66 8.35 -7.56
C GLY A 129 12.48 9.24 -7.95
N LEU A 130 11.32 9.10 -7.31
CA LEU A 130 10.13 9.94 -7.52
C LEU A 130 9.76 10.70 -6.25
N ALA A 131 9.08 11.84 -6.38
CA ALA A 131 8.60 12.64 -5.24
C ALA A 131 7.41 12.00 -4.48
N LYS A 132 6.93 10.83 -4.92
CA LYS A 132 5.71 10.19 -4.42
C LYS A 132 6.00 9.38 -3.15
N THR A 133 5.28 9.68 -2.08
CA THR A 133 5.41 9.01 -0.78
C THR A 133 4.28 8.04 -0.45
N GLU A 134 3.10 8.26 -1.02
CA GLU A 134 1.91 7.44 -0.80
C GLU A 134 1.20 7.03 -2.10
N CYS A 135 0.57 5.86 -2.08
CA CYS A 135 -0.12 5.31 -3.25
C CYS A 135 -1.47 5.96 -3.52
N GLY A 136 -2.12 6.54 -2.51
CA GLY A 136 -3.46 7.11 -2.59
C GLY A 136 -4.57 6.22 -2.02
N ILE A 137 -4.29 4.98 -1.62
CA ILE A 137 -5.30 4.07 -1.03
C ILE A 137 -5.83 4.58 0.31
N HIS A 138 -5.02 5.31 1.07
CA HIS A 138 -5.35 5.77 2.42
C HIS A 138 -5.49 7.29 2.53
N LEU A 139 -5.55 7.99 1.40
CA LEU A 139 -5.62 9.46 1.35
C LEU A 139 -7.06 9.95 1.30
#